data_AF-A0A5B6UD71-F1
#
_entry.id   AF-A0A5B6UD71-F1
#
_cell.length_a   1.000
_cell.length_b   1.000
_cell.length_c   1.000
_cell.angle_alpha   90.00
_cell.angle_beta   90.00
_cell.angle_gamma   90.00
#
_symmetry.space_group_name_H-M   'P 1'
#
loop_
_entity.id
_entity.type
_entity.pdbx_description
1 polymer ?
#
loop_
_entity_poly.entity_id
_entity_poly.type
_entity_poly.pdbx_seq_one_letter_code
_entity_poly.pdbx_strand_id
1 'polypeptide(L)'
;MVRSKAPSKKQQKKGIDFKKIKRKLGRKLPPPKNATNTEIKSKAIVLPEQSVATNKEGLAVSKKGLTLKELLQQTSHHNAKVRRDALMGIKDLVLNHPAELRLHRYAVIEKLRERISDDDKVVREALYQLFKSEIFPGCAEDNQGLLISLLMTYIFNAMTNLAIDIRLMAFKFFDLVVQYYPPCFSLYAEKILQSYEDILRKNQYYLEDKGNLRTTLSGLVRCLSLLPSKKPESEKGISGDRMIHAFEPDAPTANTGFSTIIKKLKELVLVLINCFQDFIPLLISMPQLDAQSFDCILSILQSIDIAVRFFIYGTHEVAAESICDQTLSSPLSKKLLGVFPLYPKHHLSVKEDDRYFILNIVITEIFLHLREWICPSANVFEKFLEFIENALLGTICSSTRSGKAAWEKHVPSLLPFIPKLASEVETRWQSRILESFTQTFKGCNPESSLKLACLSMIEEMLIPNGDTHYTETSGTVVLDFQTVWIRELPSLLMLLGDRQPSSSQVVLRLLLRLGQFSGSNSFLFWEYENTQFALSEFYSTCEEGNIYYGPFMRLPRDCQELSICCLYYFSNLSALLLKSVALCCLCPLY
;
A
#
# COMPACT_ATOMS: atom_id res chain seq x y z
N MET A 1 -53.09 -65.96 30.50
CA MET A 1 -54.20 -65.61 29.56
C MET A 1 -53.82 -66.07 28.17
N VAL A 2 -54.32 -67.23 27.75
CA VAL A 2 -54.04 -67.85 26.44
C VAL A 2 -55.30 -67.72 25.58
N ARG A 3 -55.16 -67.08 24.41
CA ARG A 3 -56.26 -66.77 23.49
C ARG A 3 -56.71 -68.01 22.71
N SER A 4 -58.01 -68.08 22.51
CA SER A 4 -58.84 -69.15 21.94
C SER A 4 -58.49 -69.58 20.52
N LYS A 5 -58.51 -70.90 20.27
CA LYS A 5 -58.60 -71.50 18.93
C LYS A 5 -60.05 -71.42 18.43
N ALA A 6 -60.26 -70.70 17.33
CA ALA A 6 -61.49 -70.65 16.56
C ALA A 6 -61.56 -71.81 15.53
N PRO A 7 -62.76 -72.19 15.04
CA PRO A 7 -63.04 -73.51 14.51
C PRO A 7 -62.58 -73.72 13.05
N SER A 8 -62.25 -74.97 12.74
CA SER A 8 -61.94 -75.46 11.40
C SER A 8 -63.10 -75.21 10.43
N LYS A 9 -62.85 -74.36 9.42
CA LYS A 9 -63.78 -74.16 8.31
C LYS A 9 -63.89 -75.44 7.48
N LYS A 10 -65.14 -75.86 7.29
CA LYS A 10 -65.63 -76.91 6.39
C LYS A 10 -64.86 -76.94 5.06
N GLN A 11 -64.50 -78.15 4.65
CA GLN A 11 -63.86 -78.50 3.38
C GLN A 11 -64.48 -77.72 2.21
N GLN A 12 -63.69 -76.84 1.59
CA GLN A 12 -64.03 -76.30 0.29
C GLN A 12 -64.03 -77.45 -0.71
N LYS A 13 -65.16 -77.60 -1.43
CA LYS A 13 -65.27 -78.46 -2.62
C LYS A 13 -64.03 -78.26 -3.50
N LYS A 14 -63.44 -79.37 -3.95
CA LYS A 14 -62.35 -79.46 -4.94
C LYS A 14 -62.36 -78.23 -5.85
N GLY A 15 -61.23 -77.49 -5.85
CA GLY A 15 -61.08 -76.25 -6.59
C GLY A 15 -61.51 -76.43 -8.03
N ILE A 16 -62.50 -75.66 -8.48
CA ILE A 16 -62.84 -75.60 -9.89
C ILE A 16 -61.67 -74.89 -10.58
N ASP A 17 -60.90 -75.64 -11.38
CA ASP A 17 -59.69 -75.14 -12.07
C ASP A 17 -59.99 -73.94 -12.98
N PHE A 18 -61.24 -73.80 -13.43
CA PHE A 18 -61.68 -72.68 -14.27
C PHE A 18 -62.81 -71.87 -13.63
N LYS A 19 -62.45 -70.82 -12.90
CA LYS A 19 -63.41 -69.76 -12.55
C LYS A 19 -63.63 -68.84 -13.76
N LYS A 20 -64.86 -68.74 -14.26
CA LYS A 20 -65.26 -67.70 -15.23
C LYS A 20 -65.57 -66.41 -14.47
N ILE A 21 -64.89 -65.32 -14.85
CA ILE A 21 -65.12 -64.00 -14.25
C ILE A 21 -66.50 -63.50 -14.73
N LYS A 22 -67.36 -63.03 -13.82
CA LYS A 22 -68.67 -62.47 -14.17
C LYS A 22 -68.49 -61.26 -15.10
N ARG A 23 -69.20 -61.23 -16.23
CA ARG A 23 -69.20 -60.11 -17.19
C ARG A 23 -69.66 -58.84 -16.48
N LYS A 24 -68.78 -57.84 -16.34
CA LYS A 24 -69.14 -56.50 -15.89
C LYS A 24 -69.45 -55.67 -17.14
N LEU A 25 -70.71 -55.27 -17.30
CA LEU A 25 -71.15 -54.41 -18.40
C LEU A 25 -70.36 -53.09 -18.39
N GLY A 26 -69.90 -52.63 -19.55
CA GLY A 26 -69.16 -51.36 -19.72
C GLY A 26 -67.63 -51.42 -19.61
N ARG A 27 -67.00 -52.57 -19.28
CA ARG A 27 -65.53 -52.73 -19.35
C ARG A 27 -65.13 -53.57 -20.56
N LYS A 28 -63.98 -53.24 -21.18
CA LYS A 28 -63.41 -54.05 -22.29
C LYS A 28 -63.28 -55.51 -21.84
N LEU A 29 -63.74 -56.43 -22.69
CA LEU A 29 -63.65 -57.86 -22.43
C LEU A 29 -62.18 -58.25 -22.23
N PRO A 30 -61.84 -58.98 -21.16
CA PRO A 30 -60.48 -59.50 -21.01
C PRO A 30 -60.17 -60.45 -22.17
N PRO A 31 -58.92 -60.47 -22.64
CA PRO A 31 -58.50 -61.39 -23.69
C PRO A 31 -58.78 -62.86 -23.26
N PRO A 32 -59.00 -63.76 -24.23
CA PRO A 32 -59.35 -65.14 -23.93
C PRO A 32 -58.23 -65.83 -23.14
N LYS A 33 -58.56 -66.84 -22.33
CA LYS A 33 -57.60 -67.44 -21.37
C LYS A 33 -56.37 -68.09 -22.02
N ASN A 34 -56.42 -68.35 -23.32
CA ASN A 34 -55.34 -68.90 -24.15
C ASN A 34 -54.57 -67.80 -24.92
N ALA A 35 -54.85 -66.51 -24.69
CA ALA A 35 -54.12 -65.43 -25.32
C ALA A 35 -52.75 -65.26 -24.66
N THR A 36 -51.70 -65.56 -25.43
CA THR A 36 -50.32 -65.25 -25.05
C THR A 36 -50.13 -63.74 -25.13
N ASN A 37 -49.78 -63.10 -24.02
CA ASN A 37 -49.41 -61.69 -24.03
C ASN A 37 -47.99 -61.54 -24.61
N THR A 38 -47.87 -60.92 -25.79
CA THR A 38 -46.60 -60.69 -26.49
C THR A 38 -45.94 -59.36 -26.11
N GLU A 39 -46.48 -58.61 -25.16
CA GLU A 39 -45.86 -57.38 -24.65
C GLU A 39 -44.65 -57.72 -23.77
N ILE A 40 -43.48 -57.82 -24.41
CA ILE A 40 -42.19 -57.95 -23.74
C ILE A 40 -41.64 -56.54 -23.49
N LYS A 41 -41.42 -56.18 -22.23
CA LYS A 41 -40.74 -54.93 -21.84
C LYS A 41 -39.30 -55.25 -21.49
N SER A 42 -38.37 -54.95 -22.41
CA SER A 42 -36.93 -54.97 -22.13
C SER A 42 -36.44 -53.55 -21.83
N LYS A 43 -35.52 -53.44 -20.87
CA LYS A 43 -34.77 -52.20 -20.60
C LYS A 43 -33.28 -52.52 -20.69
N ALA A 44 -32.52 -51.66 -21.35
CA ALA A 44 -31.07 -51.78 -21.43
C ALA A 44 -30.44 -51.49 -20.07
N ILE A 45 -29.43 -52.28 -19.69
CA ILE A 45 -28.58 -52.00 -18.53
C ILE A 45 -27.51 -51.01 -19.01
N VAL A 46 -27.57 -49.77 -18.52
CA VAL A 46 -26.53 -48.76 -18.78
C VAL A 46 -25.53 -48.83 -17.63
N LEU A 47 -24.33 -49.35 -17.92
CA LEU A 47 -23.22 -49.35 -16.97
C LEU A 47 -22.51 -47.98 -17.04
N PRO A 48 -22.11 -47.41 -15.90
CA PRO A 48 -21.33 -46.18 -15.89
C PRO A 48 -19.95 -46.42 -16.50
N GLU A 49 -19.53 -45.53 -17.40
CA GLU A 49 -18.21 -45.59 -18.04
C GLU A 49 -17.10 -45.35 -17.00
N GLN A 50 -16.08 -46.21 -17.02
CA GLN A 50 -14.90 -46.07 -16.18
C GLN A 50 -13.82 -45.30 -16.94
N SER A 51 -13.12 -44.38 -16.28
CA SER A 51 -12.10 -43.47 -16.85
C SER A 51 -10.94 -44.16 -17.61
N VAL A 52 -10.77 -45.47 -17.41
CA VAL A 52 -9.78 -46.29 -18.14
C VAL A 52 -10.23 -46.61 -19.58
N ALA A 53 -11.54 -46.59 -19.84
CA ALA A 53 -12.13 -46.92 -21.13
C ALA A 53 -12.34 -45.68 -22.03
N THR A 54 -12.20 -44.47 -21.51
CA THR A 54 -12.30 -43.23 -22.30
C THR A 54 -11.00 -42.99 -23.05
N ASN A 55 -11.08 -42.84 -24.39
CA ASN A 55 -9.91 -42.50 -25.19
C ASN A 55 -9.46 -41.06 -24.86
N LYS A 56 -8.22 -40.93 -24.35
CA LYS A 56 -7.62 -39.65 -23.91
C LYS A 56 -6.56 -39.13 -24.89
N GLU A 57 -6.44 -39.75 -26.06
CA GLU A 57 -5.52 -39.32 -27.12
C GLU A 57 -5.82 -37.87 -27.54
N GLY A 58 -4.82 -36.99 -27.42
CA GLY A 58 -4.91 -35.57 -27.78
C GLY A 58 -5.48 -34.65 -26.69
N LEU A 59 -5.93 -35.17 -25.54
CA LEU A 59 -6.39 -34.35 -24.41
C LEU A 59 -5.24 -33.97 -23.48
N ALA A 60 -5.27 -32.75 -22.94
CA ALA A 60 -4.33 -32.33 -21.92
C ALA A 60 -4.57 -33.09 -20.61
N VAL A 61 -3.51 -33.71 -20.09
CA VAL A 61 -3.57 -34.54 -18.89
C VAL A 61 -2.47 -34.15 -17.90
N SER A 62 -2.77 -34.32 -16.62
CA SER A 62 -1.78 -34.24 -15.55
C SER A 62 -0.79 -35.41 -15.59
N LYS A 63 0.28 -35.35 -14.79
CA LYS A 63 1.25 -36.45 -14.61
C LYS A 63 0.61 -37.80 -14.23
N LYS A 64 -0.59 -37.78 -13.63
CA LYS A 64 -1.36 -38.98 -13.25
C LYS A 64 -2.38 -39.41 -14.32
N GLY A 65 -2.35 -38.83 -15.52
CA GLY A 65 -3.27 -39.17 -16.62
C GLY A 65 -4.72 -38.67 -16.42
N LEU A 66 -4.91 -37.71 -15.51
CA LEU A 66 -6.22 -37.11 -15.24
C LEU A 66 -6.40 -35.82 -16.04
N THR A 67 -7.57 -35.68 -16.66
CA THR A 67 -8.02 -34.48 -17.38
C THR A 67 -8.41 -33.35 -16.42
N LEU A 68 -8.49 -32.11 -16.90
CA LEU A 68 -8.92 -30.96 -16.09
C LEU A 68 -10.31 -31.17 -15.47
N LYS A 69 -11.26 -31.73 -16.22
CA LYS A 69 -12.62 -32.03 -15.74
C LYS A 69 -12.62 -33.03 -14.58
N GLU A 70 -11.85 -34.11 -14.69
CA GLU A 70 -11.72 -35.12 -13.63
C GLU A 70 -11.10 -34.52 -12.37
N LEU A 71 -10.07 -33.69 -12.53
CA LEU A 71 -9.40 -33.02 -11.41
C LEU A 71 -10.34 -32.02 -10.71
N LEU A 72 -11.05 -31.17 -11.45
CA LEU A 72 -12.05 -30.24 -10.88
C LEU A 72 -13.19 -30.97 -10.15
N GLN A 73 -13.56 -32.18 -10.58
CA GLN A 73 -14.53 -32.99 -9.84
C GLN A 73 -13.95 -33.52 -8.52
N GLN A 74 -12.68 -33.94 -8.53
CA GLN A 74 -11.99 -34.44 -7.33
C GLN A 74 -11.75 -33.36 -6.28
N THR A 75 -11.73 -32.07 -6.64
CA THR A 75 -11.62 -30.99 -5.63
C THR A 75 -12.81 -30.92 -4.69
N SER A 76 -13.97 -31.49 -5.03
CA SER A 76 -15.15 -31.53 -4.14
C SER A 76 -15.28 -32.84 -3.36
N HIS A 77 -14.26 -33.71 -3.38
CA HIS A 77 -14.29 -35.00 -2.70
C HIS A 77 -14.30 -34.85 -1.17
N HIS A 78 -14.95 -35.75 -0.44
CA HIS A 78 -15.06 -35.70 1.02
C HIS A 78 -13.70 -35.83 1.74
N ASN A 79 -12.76 -36.59 1.16
CA ASN A 79 -11.41 -36.76 1.70
C ASN A 79 -10.47 -35.59 1.33
N ALA A 80 -9.92 -34.90 2.33
CA ALA A 80 -9.02 -33.76 2.17
C ALA A 80 -7.74 -34.08 1.37
N LYS A 81 -7.17 -35.28 1.54
CA LYS A 81 -5.98 -35.71 0.78
C LYS A 81 -6.27 -35.77 -0.72
N VAL A 82 -7.44 -36.28 -1.10
CA VAL A 82 -7.88 -36.35 -2.50
C VAL A 82 -8.08 -34.94 -3.06
N ARG A 83 -8.72 -34.04 -2.29
CA ARG A 83 -8.89 -32.63 -2.71
C ARG A 83 -7.55 -31.95 -2.94
N ARG A 84 -6.61 -32.07 -2.00
CA ARG A 84 -5.27 -31.49 -2.11
C ARG A 84 -4.50 -32.06 -3.31
N ASP A 85 -4.52 -33.38 -3.48
CA ASP A 85 -3.82 -34.03 -4.60
C ASP A 85 -4.43 -33.64 -5.95
N ALA A 86 -5.74 -33.38 -6.00
CA ALA A 86 -6.40 -32.83 -7.18
C ALA A 86 -5.93 -31.40 -7.48
N LEU A 87 -5.80 -30.52 -6.47
CA LEU A 87 -5.25 -29.17 -6.65
C LEU A 87 -3.82 -29.19 -7.18
N MET A 88 -2.99 -30.09 -6.65
CA MET A 88 -1.62 -30.30 -7.16
C MET A 88 -1.62 -30.84 -8.60
N GLY A 89 -2.56 -31.74 -8.92
CA GLY A 89 -2.75 -32.23 -10.29
C GLY A 89 -3.18 -31.13 -11.27
N ILE A 90 -4.03 -30.18 -10.84
CA ILE A 90 -4.40 -29.00 -11.63
C ILE A 90 -3.18 -28.12 -11.86
N LYS A 91 -2.38 -27.87 -10.81
CA LYS A 91 -1.12 -27.12 -10.93
C LYS A 91 -0.20 -27.72 -12.00
N ASP A 92 0.05 -29.03 -11.90
CA ASP A 92 0.89 -29.75 -12.86
C ASP A 92 0.33 -29.69 -14.30
N LEU A 93 -0.99 -29.81 -14.46
CA LEU A 93 -1.65 -29.76 -15.77
C LEU A 93 -1.49 -28.38 -16.41
N VAL A 94 -1.75 -27.31 -15.66
CA VAL A 94 -1.65 -25.93 -16.16
C VAL A 94 -0.21 -25.57 -16.54
N LEU A 95 0.78 -26.04 -15.77
CA LEU A 95 2.20 -25.82 -16.10
C LEU A 95 2.60 -26.47 -17.43
N ASN A 96 2.09 -27.67 -17.71
CA ASN A 96 2.40 -28.40 -18.95
C ASN A 96 1.54 -27.94 -20.14
N HIS A 97 0.32 -27.47 -19.87
CA HIS A 97 -0.67 -27.09 -20.88
C HIS A 97 -1.33 -25.74 -20.54
N PRO A 98 -0.61 -24.61 -20.61
CA PRO A 98 -1.13 -23.31 -20.19
C PRO A 98 -2.35 -22.83 -21.01
N ALA A 99 -2.48 -23.30 -22.26
CA ALA A 99 -3.63 -23.00 -23.11
C ALA A 99 -4.96 -23.51 -22.54
N GLU A 100 -4.96 -24.64 -21.82
CA GLU A 100 -6.15 -25.21 -21.19
C GLU A 100 -6.75 -24.29 -20.14
N LEU A 101 -5.88 -23.64 -19.34
CA LEU A 101 -6.34 -22.68 -18.34
C LEU A 101 -7.04 -21.50 -19.03
N ARG A 102 -6.49 -20.99 -20.13
CA ARG A 102 -7.09 -19.87 -20.87
C ARG A 102 -8.46 -20.23 -21.43
N LEU A 103 -8.59 -21.42 -22.01
CA LEU A 103 -9.85 -21.93 -22.57
C LEU A 103 -10.93 -22.17 -21.50
N HIS A 104 -10.53 -22.62 -20.30
CA HIS A 104 -11.45 -23.05 -19.25
C HIS A 104 -11.43 -22.18 -17.99
N ARG A 105 -10.88 -20.96 -18.06
CA ARG A 105 -10.66 -20.07 -16.90
C ARG A 105 -11.87 -19.89 -15.98
N TYR A 106 -13.05 -19.67 -16.57
CA TYR A 106 -14.29 -19.47 -15.82
C TYR A 106 -14.70 -20.74 -15.07
N ALA A 107 -14.70 -21.91 -15.74
CA ALA A 107 -15.06 -23.18 -15.12
C ALA A 107 -14.10 -23.57 -13.99
N VAL A 108 -12.80 -23.30 -14.17
CA VAL A 108 -11.78 -23.51 -13.14
C VAL A 108 -12.06 -22.64 -11.93
N ILE A 109 -12.22 -21.32 -12.12
CA ILE A 109 -12.46 -20.37 -11.02
C ILE A 109 -13.80 -20.67 -10.32
N GLU A 110 -14.86 -20.98 -11.08
CA GLU A 110 -16.18 -21.29 -10.53
C GLU A 110 -16.17 -22.49 -9.59
N LYS A 111 -15.33 -23.49 -9.86
CA LYS A 111 -15.18 -24.67 -9.00
C LYS A 111 -14.19 -24.46 -7.86
N LEU A 112 -13.05 -23.85 -8.15
CA LEU A 112 -11.99 -23.66 -7.17
C LEU A 112 -12.37 -22.66 -6.06
N ARG A 113 -13.19 -21.64 -6.37
CA ARG A 113 -13.66 -20.66 -5.37
C ARG A 113 -14.40 -21.29 -4.19
N GLU A 114 -15.07 -22.44 -4.40
CA GLU A 114 -15.77 -23.16 -3.33
C GLU A 114 -14.81 -23.68 -2.24
N ARG A 115 -13.52 -23.84 -2.58
CA ARG A 115 -12.49 -24.36 -1.67
C ARG A 115 -11.79 -23.27 -0.84
N ILE A 116 -12.15 -22.00 -1.02
CA ILE A 116 -11.62 -20.91 -0.18
C ILE A 116 -11.98 -21.12 1.29
N SER A 117 -13.19 -21.64 1.55
CA SER A 117 -13.69 -21.98 2.88
C SER A 117 -13.56 -23.46 3.23
N ASP A 118 -12.62 -24.19 2.63
CA ASP A 118 -12.43 -25.62 2.94
C ASP A 118 -12.02 -25.83 4.41
N ASP A 119 -12.53 -26.86 5.07
CA ASP A 119 -12.24 -27.10 6.50
C ASP A 119 -10.76 -27.45 6.75
N ASP A 120 -10.08 -28.05 5.77
CA ASP A 120 -8.70 -28.47 5.91
C ASP A 120 -7.71 -27.34 5.55
N LYS A 121 -6.85 -26.99 6.51
CA LYS A 121 -5.83 -25.93 6.35
C LYS A 121 -4.87 -26.19 5.19
N VAL A 122 -4.47 -27.45 4.95
CA VAL A 122 -3.50 -27.80 3.91
C VAL A 122 -4.14 -27.70 2.54
N VAL A 123 -5.42 -28.06 2.40
CA VAL A 123 -6.19 -27.84 1.16
C VAL A 123 -6.28 -26.34 0.85
N ARG A 124 -6.61 -25.50 1.84
CA ARG A 124 -6.68 -24.05 1.65
C ARG A 124 -5.33 -23.43 1.23
N GLU A 125 -4.23 -23.86 1.84
CA GLU A 125 -2.89 -23.39 1.47
C GLU A 125 -2.50 -23.85 0.06
N ALA A 126 -2.77 -25.11 -0.30
CA ALA A 126 -2.53 -25.61 -1.65
C ALA A 126 -3.33 -24.83 -2.71
N LEU A 127 -4.59 -24.48 -2.40
CA LEU A 127 -5.42 -23.63 -3.25
C LEU A 127 -4.81 -22.23 -3.39
N TYR A 128 -4.37 -21.62 -2.27
CA TYR A 128 -3.76 -20.30 -2.28
C TYR A 128 -2.51 -20.26 -3.17
N GLN A 129 -1.64 -21.25 -3.04
CA GLN A 129 -0.44 -21.36 -3.88
C GLN A 129 -0.78 -21.57 -5.36
N LEU A 130 -1.81 -22.36 -5.68
CA LEU A 130 -2.29 -22.55 -7.05
C LEU A 130 -2.78 -21.23 -7.66
N PHE A 131 -3.57 -20.44 -6.91
CA PHE A 131 -4.03 -19.13 -7.37
C PHE A 131 -2.87 -18.15 -7.58
N LYS A 132 -1.92 -18.14 -6.63
CA LYS A 132 -0.78 -17.23 -6.65
C LYS A 132 0.17 -17.51 -7.80
N SER A 133 0.51 -18.78 -8.05
CA SER A 133 1.56 -19.15 -9.01
C SER A 133 1.05 -19.40 -10.43
N GLU A 134 -0.18 -19.92 -10.59
CA GLU A 134 -0.68 -20.34 -11.90
C GLU A 134 -1.91 -19.57 -12.36
N ILE A 135 -2.97 -19.50 -11.54
CA ILE A 135 -4.29 -19.03 -12.01
C ILE A 135 -4.27 -17.53 -12.33
N PHE A 136 -3.84 -16.68 -11.40
CA PHE A 136 -3.81 -15.24 -11.65
C PHE A 136 -2.84 -14.85 -12.77
N PRO A 137 -1.58 -15.33 -12.79
CA PRO A 137 -0.68 -15.08 -13.93
C PRO A 137 -1.23 -15.56 -15.27
N GLY A 138 -1.92 -16.70 -15.29
CA GLY A 138 -2.53 -17.27 -16.50
C GLY A 138 -3.79 -16.56 -16.99
N CYS A 139 -4.39 -15.68 -16.18
CA CYS A 139 -5.66 -14.98 -16.48
C CYS A 139 -5.50 -13.47 -16.67
N ALA A 140 -4.30 -12.98 -17.02
CA ALA A 140 -4.01 -11.54 -17.12
C ALA A 140 -4.75 -10.78 -18.26
N GLU A 141 -5.50 -11.47 -19.12
CA GLU A 141 -6.18 -10.90 -20.30
C GLU A 141 -7.55 -10.24 -19.97
N ASP A 142 -8.19 -9.65 -21.01
CA ASP A 142 -9.47 -8.94 -20.93
C ASP A 142 -10.58 -9.75 -20.21
N ASN A 143 -11.35 -9.07 -19.35
CA ASN A 143 -12.46 -9.55 -18.48
C ASN A 143 -12.10 -9.98 -17.03
N GLN A 144 -11.03 -9.43 -16.44
CA GLN A 144 -10.66 -9.68 -15.04
C GLN A 144 -11.79 -9.35 -14.04
N GLY A 145 -12.56 -8.28 -14.27
CA GLY A 145 -13.63 -7.85 -13.36
C GLY A 145 -14.71 -8.92 -13.08
N LEU A 146 -15.12 -9.68 -14.11
CA LEU A 146 -16.09 -10.78 -13.97
C LEU A 146 -15.52 -11.91 -13.11
N LEU A 147 -14.26 -12.30 -13.36
CA LEU A 147 -13.57 -13.34 -12.58
C LEU A 147 -13.43 -12.94 -11.11
N ILE A 148 -13.05 -11.69 -10.86
CA ILE A 148 -12.92 -11.17 -9.51
C ILE A 148 -14.28 -11.13 -8.81
N SER A 149 -15.36 -10.70 -9.48
CA SER A 149 -16.69 -10.72 -8.88
C SER A 149 -17.12 -12.13 -8.44
N LEU A 150 -16.79 -13.17 -9.21
CA LEU A 150 -17.09 -14.56 -8.85
C LEU A 150 -16.31 -15.04 -7.61
N LEU A 151 -15.07 -14.58 -7.44
CA LEU A 151 -14.22 -14.90 -6.29
C LEU A 151 -14.65 -14.13 -5.03
N MET A 152 -14.96 -12.84 -5.17
CA MET A 152 -15.23 -11.94 -4.05
C MET A 152 -16.43 -12.40 -3.21
N THR A 153 -17.47 -12.99 -3.81
CA THR A 153 -18.60 -13.56 -3.06
C THR A 153 -18.15 -14.64 -2.07
N TYR A 154 -17.25 -15.53 -2.48
CA TYR A 154 -16.74 -16.61 -1.64
C TYR A 154 -15.72 -16.12 -0.62
N ILE A 155 -14.90 -15.13 -1.01
CA ILE A 155 -13.97 -14.45 -0.10
C ILE A 155 -14.75 -13.75 1.04
N PHE A 156 -15.80 -12.98 0.73
CA PHE A 156 -16.61 -12.33 1.77
C PHE A 156 -17.29 -13.34 2.69
N ASN A 157 -17.85 -14.42 2.13
CA ASN A 157 -18.41 -15.49 2.94
C ASN A 157 -17.35 -16.13 3.87
N ALA A 158 -16.12 -16.30 3.38
CA ALA A 158 -15.01 -16.82 4.17
C ALA A 158 -14.52 -15.82 5.24
N MET A 159 -14.53 -14.52 4.97
CA MET A 159 -14.18 -13.46 5.93
C MET A 159 -15.13 -13.40 7.13
N THR A 160 -16.39 -13.84 6.95
CA THR A 160 -17.41 -13.92 8.00
C THR A 160 -17.54 -15.32 8.62
N ASN A 161 -16.66 -16.26 8.26
CA ASN A 161 -16.71 -17.63 8.79
C ASN A 161 -16.50 -17.66 10.32
N LEU A 162 -17.10 -18.63 11.01
CA LEU A 162 -16.90 -18.81 12.46
C LEU A 162 -15.46 -19.19 12.82
N ALA A 163 -14.79 -19.94 11.93
CA ALA A 163 -13.42 -20.41 12.13
C ALA A 163 -12.40 -19.33 11.75
N ILE A 164 -11.56 -18.94 12.71
CA ILE A 164 -10.64 -17.80 12.58
C ILE A 164 -9.56 -18.02 11.51
N ASP A 165 -9.11 -19.27 11.35
CA ASP A 165 -8.11 -19.69 10.38
C ASP A 165 -8.65 -19.69 8.94
N ILE A 166 -9.95 -19.88 8.75
CA ILE A 166 -10.63 -19.68 7.46
C ILE A 166 -10.70 -18.19 7.15
N ARG A 167 -11.10 -17.35 8.11
CA ARG A 167 -11.16 -15.88 7.94
C ARG A 167 -9.79 -15.32 7.53
N LEU A 168 -8.74 -15.68 8.26
CA LEU A 168 -7.37 -15.23 7.96
C LEU A 168 -6.91 -15.64 6.56
N MET A 169 -7.25 -16.85 6.12
CA MET A 169 -6.95 -17.28 4.77
C MET A 169 -7.74 -16.47 3.73
N ALA A 170 -8.99 -16.11 4.03
CA ALA A 170 -9.78 -15.24 3.16
C ALA A 170 -9.13 -13.87 2.96
N PHE A 171 -8.54 -13.28 4.00
CA PHE A 171 -7.77 -12.04 3.89
C PHE A 171 -6.50 -12.22 3.03
N LYS A 172 -5.81 -13.37 3.10
CA LYS A 172 -4.69 -13.66 2.19
C LYS A 172 -5.15 -13.79 0.74
N PHE A 173 -6.26 -14.46 0.48
CA PHE A 173 -6.84 -14.56 -0.87
C PHE A 173 -7.26 -13.19 -1.41
N PHE A 174 -7.91 -12.38 -0.57
CA PHE A 174 -8.27 -11.03 -0.93
C PHE A 174 -7.05 -10.16 -1.23
N ASP A 175 -6.02 -10.23 -0.39
CA ASP A 175 -4.78 -9.51 -0.61
C ASP A 175 -4.11 -9.89 -1.94
N LEU A 176 -4.19 -11.17 -2.30
CA LEU A 176 -3.75 -11.65 -3.61
C LEU A 176 -4.58 -11.05 -4.75
N VAL A 177 -5.92 -11.00 -4.61
CA VAL A 177 -6.81 -10.34 -5.57
C VAL A 177 -6.43 -8.87 -5.75
N VAL A 178 -6.16 -8.14 -4.67
CA VAL A 178 -5.77 -6.72 -4.73
C VAL A 178 -4.44 -6.52 -5.46
N GLN A 179 -3.48 -7.44 -5.30
CA GLN A 179 -2.20 -7.38 -6.01
C GLN A 179 -2.35 -7.55 -7.53
N TYR A 180 -3.29 -8.39 -7.99
CA TYR A 180 -3.51 -8.65 -9.42
C TYR A 180 -4.57 -7.74 -10.07
N TYR A 181 -5.56 -7.28 -9.29
CA TYR A 181 -6.64 -6.41 -9.75
C TYR A 181 -6.93 -5.32 -8.70
N PRO A 182 -6.06 -4.28 -8.60
CA PRO A 182 -6.22 -3.19 -7.63
C PRO A 182 -7.60 -2.50 -7.62
N PRO A 183 -8.30 -2.30 -8.76
CA PRO A 183 -9.63 -1.69 -8.76
C PRO A 183 -10.68 -2.43 -7.93
N CYS A 184 -10.45 -3.69 -7.52
CA CYS A 184 -11.37 -4.44 -6.67
C CYS A 184 -11.66 -3.72 -5.35
N PHE A 185 -10.67 -3.00 -4.80
CA PHE A 185 -10.82 -2.34 -3.52
C PHE A 185 -11.88 -1.23 -3.62
N SER A 186 -11.78 -0.36 -4.63
CA SER A 186 -12.75 0.71 -4.86
C SER A 186 -14.17 0.18 -5.12
N LEU A 187 -14.30 -0.97 -5.79
CA LEU A 187 -15.60 -1.60 -6.09
C LEU A 187 -16.31 -2.16 -4.85
N TYR A 188 -15.57 -2.60 -3.83
CA TYR A 188 -16.13 -3.24 -2.64
C TYR A 188 -15.67 -2.58 -1.32
N ALA A 189 -15.23 -1.33 -1.36
CA ALA A 189 -14.55 -0.64 -0.26
C ALA A 189 -15.31 -0.74 1.06
N GLU A 190 -16.62 -0.46 1.06
CA GLU A 190 -17.45 -0.53 2.26
C GLU A 190 -17.41 -1.91 2.94
N LYS A 191 -17.61 -2.99 2.17
CA LYS A 191 -17.61 -4.36 2.71
C LYS A 191 -16.23 -4.81 3.16
N ILE A 192 -15.19 -4.40 2.42
CA ILE A 192 -13.80 -4.70 2.77
C ILE A 192 -13.43 -4.03 4.08
N LEU A 193 -13.70 -2.72 4.21
CA LEU A 193 -13.43 -1.96 5.43
C LEU A 193 -14.21 -2.54 6.63
N GLN A 194 -15.48 -2.90 6.45
CA GLN A 194 -16.25 -3.59 7.50
C GLN A 194 -15.62 -4.94 7.89
N SER A 195 -15.16 -5.72 6.92
CA SER A 195 -14.53 -7.02 7.19
C SER A 195 -13.23 -6.85 7.99
N TYR A 196 -12.41 -5.86 7.66
CA TYR A 196 -11.22 -5.50 8.43
C TYR A 196 -11.57 -5.01 9.83
N GLU A 197 -12.60 -4.19 9.97
CA GLU A 197 -13.11 -3.74 11.26
C GLU A 197 -13.51 -4.93 12.14
N ASP A 198 -14.27 -5.89 11.60
CA ASP A 198 -14.79 -7.05 12.32
C ASP A 198 -13.69 -8.03 12.76
N ILE A 199 -12.61 -8.17 11.99
CA ILE A 199 -11.48 -9.01 12.38
C ILE A 199 -10.61 -8.31 13.42
N LEU A 200 -10.36 -7.01 13.26
CA LEU A 200 -9.53 -6.23 14.17
C LEU A 200 -10.21 -5.95 15.52
N ARG A 201 -11.55 -5.85 15.56
CA ARG A 201 -12.26 -5.68 16.84
C ARG A 201 -12.12 -6.90 17.77
N LYS A 202 -11.80 -8.08 17.22
CA LYS A 202 -11.59 -9.33 17.98
C LYS A 202 -10.10 -9.58 18.31
N ASN A 203 -9.28 -8.53 18.37
CA ASN A 203 -7.81 -8.59 18.46
C ASN A 203 -7.19 -9.25 19.68
N GLN A 204 -7.96 -9.54 20.74
CA GLN A 204 -7.44 -10.24 21.91
C GLN A 204 -6.85 -11.63 21.56
N TYR A 205 -7.39 -12.33 20.57
CA TYR A 205 -6.83 -13.61 20.09
C TYR A 205 -5.56 -13.46 19.24
N TYR A 206 -5.36 -12.28 18.63
CA TYR A 206 -4.29 -12.03 17.67
C TYR A 206 -2.98 -11.59 18.31
N LEU A 207 -3.02 -11.17 19.57
CA LEU A 207 -1.80 -10.90 20.35
C LEU A 207 -1.02 -12.19 20.65
N GLU A 208 -1.67 -13.35 20.63
CA GLU A 208 -1.03 -14.67 20.78
C GLU A 208 -0.35 -15.14 19.47
N ASP A 209 -0.91 -14.79 18.30
CA ASP A 209 -0.35 -15.09 16.97
C ASP A 209 -0.12 -13.81 16.13
N LYS A 210 0.92 -13.07 16.51
CA LYS A 210 1.31 -11.78 15.91
C LYS A 210 1.61 -11.90 14.41
N GLY A 211 2.01 -13.08 13.92
CA GLY A 211 2.32 -13.29 12.50
C GLY A 211 1.07 -13.19 11.60
N ASN A 212 -0.05 -13.72 12.07
CA ASN A 212 -1.34 -13.64 11.38
C ASN A 212 -1.93 -12.23 11.42
N LEU A 213 -1.79 -11.53 12.56
CA LEU A 213 -2.18 -10.13 12.70
C LEU A 213 -1.41 -9.24 11.72
N ARG A 214 -0.08 -9.38 11.70
CA ARG A 214 0.81 -8.65 10.78
C ARG A 214 0.39 -8.81 9.33
N THR A 215 0.09 -10.04 8.92
CA THR A 215 -0.30 -10.34 7.52
C THR A 215 -1.65 -9.69 7.17
N THR A 216 -2.58 -9.65 8.12
CA THR A 216 -3.88 -9.00 7.94
C THR A 216 -3.71 -7.48 7.83
N LEU A 217 -2.94 -6.89 8.73
CA LEU A 217 -2.66 -5.45 8.75
C LEU A 217 -1.88 -4.98 7.52
N SER A 218 -0.90 -5.75 7.04
CA SER A 218 -0.17 -5.39 5.82
C SER A 218 -1.07 -5.41 4.58
N GLY A 219 -2.02 -6.35 4.52
CA GLY A 219 -3.08 -6.33 3.49
C GLY A 219 -3.98 -5.09 3.60
N LEU A 220 -4.31 -4.67 4.82
CA LEU A 220 -5.08 -3.42 5.04
C LEU A 220 -4.30 -2.19 4.56
N VAL A 221 -3.03 -2.05 4.91
CA VAL A 221 -2.16 -0.96 4.45
C VAL A 221 -2.14 -0.89 2.93
N ARG A 222 -2.02 -2.04 2.25
CA ARG A 222 -2.08 -2.12 0.78
C ARG A 222 -3.41 -1.61 0.24
N CYS A 223 -4.52 -2.02 0.84
CA CYS A 223 -5.85 -1.57 0.42
C CYS A 223 -6.04 -0.07 0.60
N LEU A 224 -5.70 0.46 1.77
CA LEU A 224 -5.81 1.89 2.05
C LEU A 224 -4.90 2.73 1.14
N SER A 225 -3.73 2.20 0.75
CA SER A 225 -2.82 2.87 -0.18
C SER A 225 -3.40 3.05 -1.59
N LEU A 226 -4.49 2.35 -1.92
CA LEU A 226 -5.23 2.52 -3.18
C LEU A 226 -6.30 3.62 -3.11
N LEU A 227 -6.53 4.22 -1.95
CA LEU A 227 -7.40 5.38 -1.83
C LEU A 227 -6.80 6.56 -2.61
N PRO A 228 -7.61 7.37 -3.31
CA PRO A 228 -7.11 8.51 -4.03
C PRO A 228 -6.51 9.52 -3.04
N SER A 229 -5.22 9.82 -3.19
CA SER A 229 -4.53 10.85 -2.43
C SER A 229 -3.94 11.84 -3.42
N LYS A 230 -4.32 13.11 -3.30
CA LYS A 230 -3.56 14.18 -3.94
C LYS A 230 -2.24 14.29 -3.19
N LYS A 231 -1.14 14.00 -3.89
CA LYS A 231 0.16 14.50 -3.43
C LYS A 231 0.13 16.03 -3.54
N PRO A 232 0.67 16.78 -2.56
CA PRO A 232 0.97 18.19 -2.77
C PRO A 232 1.83 18.31 -4.04
N GLU A 233 1.44 19.24 -4.91
CA GLU A 233 1.77 19.28 -6.32
C GLU A 233 3.29 19.22 -6.60
N SER A 234 3.69 18.30 -7.47
CA SER A 234 4.96 18.36 -8.19
C SER A 234 4.62 18.56 -9.67
N GLU A 235 5.01 19.73 -10.18
CA GLU A 235 5.17 20.12 -11.58
C GLU A 235 3.93 20.02 -12.50
N LYS A 236 3.34 21.19 -12.82
CA LYS A 236 2.68 21.40 -14.11
C LYS A 236 3.74 21.35 -15.23
N GLY A 237 4.04 20.14 -15.70
CA GLY A 237 4.61 19.95 -17.02
C GLY A 237 3.56 20.32 -18.07
N ILE A 238 3.76 21.45 -18.75
CA ILE A 238 3.02 21.79 -19.96
C ILE A 238 3.40 20.75 -21.02
N SER A 239 2.57 19.72 -21.18
CA SER A 239 2.46 19.00 -22.45
C SER A 239 1.00 19.02 -22.83
N GLY A 240 0.70 19.81 -23.86
CA GLY A 240 -0.61 19.83 -24.47
C GLY A 240 -0.83 18.51 -25.20
N ASP A 241 -1.87 17.79 -24.82
CA ASP A 241 -2.62 17.02 -25.79
C ASP A 241 -4.11 17.15 -25.46
N ARG A 242 -4.75 18.05 -26.21
CA ARG A 242 -6.19 18.27 -26.20
C ARG A 242 -6.79 17.21 -27.11
N MET A 243 -7.27 16.09 -26.55
CA MET A 243 -7.99 15.08 -27.32
C MET A 243 -9.45 14.92 -26.83
N ILE A 244 -10.31 15.68 -27.52
CA ILE A 244 -11.70 15.46 -27.96
C ILE A 244 -12.58 14.49 -27.13
N HIS A 245 -13.68 15.08 -26.64
CA HIS A 245 -14.88 14.47 -26.05
C HIS A 245 -15.23 13.05 -26.55
N ALA A 246 -15.19 12.08 -25.63
CA ALA A 246 -15.89 10.82 -25.77
C ALA A 246 -17.00 10.78 -24.70
N PHE A 247 -18.22 10.51 -25.17
CA PHE A 247 -19.48 10.33 -24.42
C PHE A 247 -19.31 9.81 -22.99
N GLU A 248 -19.72 10.60 -22.00
CA GLU A 248 -20.05 10.12 -20.65
C GLU A 248 -21.41 9.40 -20.72
N PRO A 249 -21.49 8.10 -20.40
CA PRO A 249 -22.76 7.49 -20.02
C PRO A 249 -23.06 7.88 -18.57
N ASP A 250 -24.27 8.40 -18.34
CA ASP A 250 -24.80 8.86 -17.05
C ASP A 250 -24.26 8.10 -15.84
N ALA A 251 -23.38 8.76 -15.07
CA ALA A 251 -22.81 8.23 -13.85
C ALA A 251 -23.88 8.20 -12.73
N PRO A 252 -24.11 7.05 -12.06
CA PRO A 252 -24.92 7.01 -10.86
C PRO A 252 -24.15 7.69 -9.73
N THR A 253 -24.65 8.83 -9.23
CA THR A 253 -24.38 9.45 -7.91
C THR A 253 -23.06 9.03 -7.22
N ALA A 254 -21.92 9.48 -7.75
CA ALA A 254 -20.60 9.25 -7.17
C ALA A 254 -20.47 9.78 -5.71
N ASN A 255 -21.26 10.80 -5.36
CA ASN A 255 -21.15 11.51 -4.07
C ASN A 255 -21.63 10.67 -2.86
N THR A 256 -22.55 9.71 -3.06
CA THR A 256 -23.04 8.83 -1.98
C THR A 256 -22.02 7.74 -1.59
N GLY A 257 -21.21 7.27 -2.53
CA GLY A 257 -20.22 6.21 -2.29
C GLY A 257 -19.08 6.69 -1.39
N PHE A 258 -18.54 7.88 -1.66
CA PHE A 258 -17.46 8.47 -0.87
C PHE A 258 -17.87 8.77 0.57
N SER A 259 -19.08 9.30 0.80
CA SER A 259 -19.58 9.57 2.17
C SER A 259 -19.64 8.30 3.02
N THR A 260 -20.06 7.17 2.43
CA THR A 260 -20.13 5.88 3.14
C THR A 260 -18.73 5.33 3.44
N ILE A 261 -17.79 5.45 2.48
CA ILE A 261 -16.40 5.04 2.67
C ILE A 261 -15.74 5.86 3.79
N ILE A 262 -15.94 7.19 3.80
CA ILE A 262 -15.42 8.06 4.86
C ILE A 262 -15.95 7.62 6.22
N LYS A 263 -17.26 7.40 6.36
CA LYS A 263 -17.86 6.93 7.62
C LYS A 263 -17.23 5.61 8.09
N LYS A 264 -17.10 4.62 7.20
CA LYS A 264 -16.48 3.33 7.52
C LYS A 264 -15.01 3.46 7.88
N LEU A 265 -14.30 4.36 7.21
CA LEU A 265 -12.89 4.62 7.50
C LEU A 265 -12.73 5.29 8.87
N LYS A 266 -13.63 6.21 9.25
CA LYS A 266 -13.66 6.79 10.61
C LYS A 266 -13.84 5.69 11.67
N GLU A 267 -14.78 4.77 11.47
CA GLU A 267 -15.02 3.62 12.35
C GLU A 267 -13.77 2.71 12.44
N LEU A 268 -13.13 2.42 11.31
CA LEU A 268 -11.91 1.63 11.25
C LEU A 268 -10.72 2.30 11.96
N VAL A 269 -10.54 3.61 11.82
CA VAL A 269 -9.48 4.36 12.54
C VAL A 269 -9.65 4.24 14.05
N LEU A 270 -10.89 4.30 14.56
CA LEU A 270 -11.15 4.09 16.00
C LEU A 270 -10.77 2.69 16.46
N VAL A 271 -11.07 1.66 15.64
CA VAL A 271 -10.63 0.30 15.92
C VAL A 271 -9.10 0.21 15.91
N LEU A 272 -8.43 0.77 14.91
CA LEU A 272 -6.97 0.80 14.81
C LEU A 272 -6.31 1.50 16.01
N ILE A 273 -6.86 2.62 16.49
CA ILE A 273 -6.38 3.30 17.71
C ILE A 273 -6.49 2.38 18.92
N ASN A 274 -7.60 1.65 19.08
CA ASN A 274 -7.73 0.69 20.18
C ASN A 274 -6.74 -0.48 20.02
N CYS A 275 -6.53 -0.97 18.80
CA CYS A 275 -5.51 -1.99 18.53
C CYS A 275 -4.11 -1.51 18.92
N PHE A 276 -3.77 -0.25 18.62
CA PHE A 276 -2.53 0.38 19.05
C PHE A 276 -2.44 0.46 20.59
N GLN A 277 -3.53 0.81 21.27
CA GLN A 277 -3.57 0.83 22.74
C GLN A 277 -3.33 -0.54 23.37
N ASP A 278 -3.81 -1.62 22.75
CA ASP A 278 -3.59 -2.98 23.25
C ASP A 278 -2.09 -3.38 23.25
N PHE A 279 -1.28 -2.75 22.40
CA PHE A 279 0.18 -2.93 22.40
C PHE A 279 0.91 -2.12 23.47
N ILE A 280 0.32 -1.05 24.02
CA ILE A 280 1.01 -0.16 24.99
C ILE A 280 1.46 -0.90 26.26
N PRO A 281 0.63 -1.73 26.93
CA PRO A 281 1.09 -2.53 28.06
C PRO A 281 2.22 -3.50 27.70
N LEU A 282 2.23 -4.03 26.46
CA LEU A 282 3.30 -4.90 25.96
C LEU A 282 4.59 -4.12 25.78
N LEU A 283 4.54 -2.91 25.21
CA LEU A 283 5.70 -2.03 25.07
C LEU A 283 6.32 -1.65 26.42
N ILE A 284 5.48 -1.46 27.45
CA ILE A 284 5.94 -1.13 28.80
C ILE A 284 6.60 -2.33 29.50
N SER A 285 6.10 -3.54 29.26
CA SER A 285 6.56 -4.76 29.94
C SER A 285 7.74 -5.45 29.24
N MET A 286 7.95 -5.20 27.94
CA MET A 286 9.00 -5.87 27.17
C MET A 286 10.36 -5.14 27.28
N PRO A 287 11.46 -5.87 27.54
CA PRO A 287 12.81 -5.28 27.57
C PRO A 287 13.32 -4.86 26.18
N GLN A 288 12.88 -5.53 25.12
CA GLN A 288 13.13 -5.18 23.73
C GLN A 288 11.88 -5.47 22.90
N LEU A 289 11.59 -4.62 21.91
CA LEU A 289 10.48 -4.85 21.00
C LEU A 289 10.80 -6.08 20.14
N ASP A 290 9.86 -6.98 19.86
CA ASP A 290 10.07 -8.06 18.90
C ASP A 290 9.68 -7.60 17.47
N ALA A 291 10.25 -8.23 16.45
CA ALA A 291 10.01 -7.83 15.05
C ALA A 291 8.54 -7.91 14.64
N GLN A 292 7.78 -8.90 15.14
CA GLN A 292 6.38 -9.06 14.77
C GLN A 292 5.50 -7.98 15.41
N SER A 293 5.75 -7.65 16.68
CA SER A 293 5.07 -6.53 17.34
C SER A 293 5.39 -5.20 16.67
N PHE A 294 6.66 -4.96 16.33
CA PHE A 294 7.06 -3.77 15.57
C PHE A 294 6.31 -3.68 14.23
N ASP A 295 6.30 -4.75 13.43
CA ASP A 295 5.61 -4.77 12.14
C ASP A 295 4.10 -4.52 12.30
N CYS A 296 3.47 -5.07 13.34
CA CYS A 296 2.05 -4.85 13.63
C CYS A 296 1.78 -3.38 13.99
N ILE A 297 2.54 -2.81 14.93
CA ILE A 297 2.37 -1.42 15.36
C ILE A 297 2.60 -0.48 14.19
N LEU A 298 3.67 -0.70 13.41
CA LEU A 298 3.98 0.08 12.23
C LEU A 298 2.84 0.03 11.21
N SER A 299 2.28 -1.15 10.93
CA SER A 299 1.17 -1.31 9.99
C SER A 299 -0.11 -0.63 10.47
N ILE A 300 -0.37 -0.65 11.79
CA ILE A 300 -1.49 0.09 12.41
C ILE A 300 -1.30 1.59 12.20
N LEU A 301 -0.13 2.12 12.55
CA LEU A 301 0.18 3.55 12.41
C LEU A 301 0.13 4.00 10.95
N GLN A 302 0.68 3.23 10.02
CA GLN A 302 0.59 3.50 8.57
C GLN A 302 -0.86 3.49 8.07
N SER A 303 -1.69 2.57 8.56
CA SER A 303 -3.12 2.55 8.22
C SER A 303 -3.84 3.80 8.72
N ILE A 304 -3.51 4.27 9.92
CA ILE A 304 -4.04 5.53 10.48
C ILE A 304 -3.55 6.71 9.65
N ASP A 305 -2.26 6.79 9.35
CA ASP A 305 -1.66 7.86 8.54
C ASP A 305 -2.31 7.97 7.16
N ILE A 306 -2.43 6.87 6.43
CA ILE A 306 -3.07 6.86 5.11
C ILE A 306 -4.53 7.34 5.21
N ALA A 307 -5.26 6.90 6.23
CA ALA A 307 -6.63 7.34 6.45
C ALA A 307 -6.72 8.84 6.76
N VAL A 308 -5.82 9.36 7.60
CA VAL A 308 -5.72 10.79 7.93
C VAL A 308 -5.39 11.61 6.69
N ARG A 309 -4.41 11.20 5.89
CA ARG A 309 -4.08 11.89 4.63
C ARG A 309 -5.24 11.85 3.63
N PHE A 310 -5.98 10.75 3.57
CA PHE A 310 -7.18 10.66 2.75
C PHE A 310 -8.27 11.64 3.22
N PHE A 311 -8.47 11.77 4.53
CA PHE A 311 -9.40 12.75 5.10
C PHE A 311 -9.02 14.20 4.80
N ILE A 312 -7.74 14.53 4.74
CA ILE A 312 -7.25 15.91 4.53
C ILE A 312 -7.17 16.25 3.04
N TYR A 313 -6.56 15.38 2.23
CA TYR A 313 -6.21 15.68 0.83
C TYR A 313 -7.09 14.96 -0.20
N GLY A 314 -7.86 13.95 0.22
CA GLY A 314 -8.63 13.09 -0.68
C GLY A 314 -10.03 13.59 -1.02
N THR A 315 -10.59 14.52 -0.25
CA THR A 315 -11.99 14.95 -0.39
C THR A 315 -12.09 16.40 -0.90
N HIS A 316 -12.48 16.56 -2.17
CA HIS A 316 -12.66 17.87 -2.80
C HIS A 316 -13.88 18.66 -2.33
N GLU A 317 -14.87 17.99 -1.77
CA GLU A 317 -16.23 18.55 -1.66
C GLU A 317 -16.85 18.43 -0.26
N VAL A 318 -16.21 17.70 0.64
CA VAL A 318 -16.68 17.61 2.03
C VAL A 318 -15.97 18.69 2.81
N ALA A 319 -16.74 19.69 3.27
CA ALA A 319 -16.22 20.76 4.10
C ALA A 319 -15.35 20.15 5.20
N ALA A 320 -14.09 20.58 5.21
CA ALA A 320 -13.05 20.16 6.12
C ALA A 320 -13.64 19.92 7.53
N GLU A 321 -14.37 20.90 8.05
CA GLU A 321 -15.04 20.93 9.36
C GLU A 321 -15.88 19.69 9.73
N SER A 322 -16.41 18.91 8.77
CA SER A 322 -17.24 17.72 9.02
C SER A 322 -16.46 16.39 9.10
N ILE A 323 -15.16 16.40 8.79
CA ILE A 323 -14.34 15.17 8.74
C ILE A 323 -13.68 14.93 10.10
N CYS A 324 -13.22 15.98 10.78
CA CYS A 324 -12.63 15.91 12.12
C CYS A 324 -13.66 16.24 13.22
N ASP A 325 -14.74 15.48 13.29
CA ASP A 325 -15.69 15.57 14.41
C ASP A 325 -15.00 15.22 15.74
N GLN A 326 -15.58 15.67 16.87
CA GLN A 326 -15.11 15.32 18.24
C GLN A 326 -14.89 13.80 18.44
N THR A 327 -15.60 12.98 17.65
CA THR A 327 -15.51 11.52 17.66
C THR A 327 -14.11 11.00 17.31
N LEU A 328 -13.37 11.63 16.39
CA LEU A 328 -12.00 11.22 16.03
C LEU A 328 -10.94 12.01 16.80
N SER A 329 -11.16 13.30 17.03
CA SER A 329 -10.15 14.18 17.63
C SER A 329 -9.81 13.79 19.08
N SER A 330 -10.80 13.39 19.89
CA SER A 330 -10.56 12.97 21.28
C SER A 330 -9.77 11.65 21.38
N PRO A 331 -10.13 10.57 20.66
CA PRO A 331 -9.31 9.36 20.62
C PRO A 331 -7.89 9.57 20.06
N LEU A 332 -7.74 10.32 18.96
CA LEU A 332 -6.43 10.62 18.39
C LEU A 332 -5.56 11.41 19.39
N SER A 333 -6.09 12.47 19.98
CA SER A 333 -5.34 13.28 20.96
C SER A 333 -4.99 12.51 22.23
N LYS A 334 -5.94 11.80 22.84
CA LYS A 334 -5.73 11.15 24.15
C LYS A 334 -5.05 9.79 24.08
N LYS A 335 -5.42 8.97 23.11
CA LYS A 335 -4.93 7.57 23.02
C LYS A 335 -3.71 7.47 22.12
N LEU A 336 -3.67 8.14 20.97
CA LEU A 336 -2.51 8.06 20.08
C LEU A 336 -1.43 9.06 20.49
N LEU A 337 -1.74 10.36 20.46
CA LEU A 337 -0.77 11.43 20.73
C LEU A 337 -0.41 11.54 22.22
N GLY A 338 -1.34 11.23 23.12
CA GLY A 338 -1.10 11.28 24.56
C GLY A 338 -0.07 10.27 25.09
N VAL A 339 0.22 9.22 24.32
CA VAL A 339 1.23 8.20 24.65
C VAL A 339 2.60 8.57 24.08
N PHE A 340 2.69 9.64 23.29
CA PHE A 340 3.94 10.10 22.69
C PHE A 340 4.87 10.79 23.72
N PRO A 341 6.19 10.59 23.59
CA PRO A 341 6.85 9.63 22.71
C PRO A 341 6.88 8.23 23.32
N LEU A 342 6.99 7.22 22.47
CA LEU A 342 7.18 5.84 22.88
C LEU A 342 8.61 5.68 23.41
N TYR A 343 8.75 5.59 24.73
CA TYR A 343 10.02 5.30 25.41
C TYR A 343 10.02 3.90 26.05
N PRO A 344 11.15 3.18 26.04
CA PRO A 344 11.35 2.06 26.94
C PRO A 344 11.43 2.60 28.39
N LYS A 345 10.49 2.22 29.27
CA LYS A 345 10.45 2.71 30.67
C LYS A 345 11.61 2.23 31.54
N HIS A 346 12.38 1.25 31.08
CA HIS A 346 13.52 0.70 31.78
C HIS A 346 14.73 0.70 30.84
N HIS A 347 15.87 1.16 31.37
CA HIS A 347 17.24 1.07 30.81
C HIS A 347 17.84 2.35 30.22
N LEU A 348 18.56 3.06 31.09
CA LEU A 348 19.56 4.11 30.84
C LEU A 348 20.81 3.64 30.03
N SER A 349 20.82 2.45 29.39
CA SER A 349 22.10 1.87 28.92
C SER A 349 22.03 0.79 27.82
N VAL A 350 20.89 0.48 27.21
CA VAL A 350 20.85 -0.55 26.15
C VAL A 350 20.55 0.11 24.81
N LYS A 351 21.55 0.04 23.91
CA LYS A 351 21.54 0.38 22.47
C LYS A 351 20.16 0.81 21.95
N GLU A 352 20.05 2.09 21.60
CA GLU A 352 18.91 2.73 20.95
C GLU A 352 18.29 1.78 19.91
N ASP A 353 17.14 1.22 20.24
CA ASP A 353 16.41 0.36 19.32
C ASP A 353 15.76 1.27 18.28
N ASP A 354 16.40 1.35 17.10
CA ASP A 354 15.99 2.16 15.94
C ASP A 354 14.49 1.98 15.59
N ARG A 355 13.86 0.88 16.02
CA ARG A 355 12.42 0.65 15.87
C ARG A 355 11.55 1.67 16.59
N TYR A 356 11.89 2.05 17.83
CA TYR A 356 11.13 3.08 18.55
C TYR A 356 11.27 4.45 17.86
N PHE A 357 12.44 4.76 17.32
CA PHE A 357 12.63 5.96 16.50
C PHE A 357 11.69 5.95 15.30
N ILE A 358 11.64 4.85 14.53
CA ILE A 358 10.75 4.72 13.36
C ILE A 358 9.29 4.90 13.76
N LEU A 359 8.83 4.27 14.86
CA LEU A 359 7.45 4.41 15.33
C LEU A 359 7.13 5.86 15.74
N ASN A 360 8.05 6.53 16.42
CA ASN A 360 7.89 7.93 16.83
C ASN A 360 7.89 8.89 15.63
N ILE A 361 8.67 8.62 14.57
CA ILE A 361 8.60 9.37 13.29
C ILE A 361 7.19 9.28 12.71
N VAL A 362 6.61 8.08 12.60
CA VAL A 362 5.27 7.91 12.02
C VAL A 362 4.20 8.59 12.88
N ILE A 363 4.30 8.51 14.22
CA ILE A 363 3.36 9.24 15.11
C ILE A 363 3.51 10.75 14.93
N THR A 364 4.74 11.25 14.77
CA THR A 364 5.01 12.68 14.52
C THR A 364 4.46 13.12 13.18
N GLU A 365 4.59 12.32 12.13
CA GLU A 365 4.00 12.58 10.82
C GLU A 365 2.46 12.65 10.89
N ILE A 366 1.83 11.70 11.59
CA ILE A 366 0.37 11.74 11.83
C ILE A 366 -0.01 13.02 12.59
N PHE A 367 0.76 13.39 13.61
CA PHE A 367 0.53 14.62 14.38
C PHE A 367 0.60 15.87 13.48
N LEU A 368 1.63 15.98 12.65
CA LEU A 368 1.85 17.15 11.79
C LEU A 368 0.73 17.31 10.75
N HIS A 369 0.22 16.21 10.19
CA HIS A 369 -0.97 16.22 9.34
C HIS A 369 -2.23 16.69 10.09
N LEU A 370 -2.41 16.25 11.34
CA LEU A 370 -3.57 16.59 12.15
C LEU A 370 -3.48 17.97 12.83
N ARG A 371 -2.35 18.67 12.73
CA ARG A 371 -2.07 19.87 13.54
C ARG A 371 -3.07 21.01 13.32
N GLU A 372 -3.57 21.20 12.10
CA GLU A 372 -4.59 22.23 11.82
C GLU A 372 -5.95 21.91 12.45
N TRP A 373 -6.15 20.66 12.86
CA TRP A 373 -7.43 20.07 13.25
C TRP A 373 -7.51 19.68 14.70
N ILE A 374 -6.35 19.43 15.31
CA ILE A 374 -6.20 19.06 16.71
C ILE A 374 -5.28 20.08 17.36
N CYS A 375 -5.79 20.76 18.38
CA CYS A 375 -4.98 21.59 19.25
C CYS A 375 -4.54 20.75 20.48
N PRO A 376 -3.34 20.14 20.46
CA PRO A 376 -2.83 19.44 21.65
C PRO A 376 -2.60 20.44 22.80
N SER A 377 -2.49 19.94 24.02
CA SER A 377 -2.02 20.79 25.12
C SER A 377 -0.57 21.24 24.86
N ALA A 378 -0.19 22.42 25.35
CA ALA A 378 1.15 22.98 25.14
C ALA A 378 2.28 22.00 25.50
N ASN A 379 2.14 21.26 26.61
CA ASN A 379 3.09 20.24 27.04
C ASN A 379 3.23 19.07 26.05
N VAL A 380 2.13 18.65 25.39
CA VAL A 380 2.21 17.61 24.37
C VAL A 380 2.90 18.16 23.12
N PHE A 381 2.58 19.40 22.73
CA PHE A 381 3.21 20.03 21.58
C PHE A 381 4.73 20.20 21.76
N GLU A 382 5.17 20.67 22.93
CA GLU A 382 6.61 20.82 23.22
C GLU A 382 7.37 19.50 23.09
N LYS A 383 6.80 18.37 23.50
CA LYS A 383 7.43 17.04 23.31
C LYS A 383 7.62 16.68 21.84
N PHE A 384 6.67 17.05 20.98
CA PHE A 384 6.82 16.85 19.53
C PHE A 384 7.91 17.75 18.96
N LEU A 385 7.98 19.01 19.38
CA LEU A 385 9.04 19.93 18.94
C LEU A 385 10.43 19.44 19.39
N GLU A 386 10.56 19.00 20.64
CA GLU A 386 11.79 18.40 21.17
C GLU A 386 12.18 17.14 20.40
N PHE A 387 11.22 16.28 20.06
CA PHE A 387 11.50 15.10 19.24
C PHE A 387 11.91 15.47 17.82
N ILE A 388 11.25 16.44 17.16
CA ILE A 388 11.58 16.88 15.80
C ILE A 388 13.02 17.41 15.75
N GLU A 389 13.39 18.28 16.68
CA GLU A 389 14.76 18.80 16.79
C GLU A 389 15.79 17.66 16.93
N ASN A 390 15.57 16.76 17.90
CA ASN A 390 16.47 15.63 18.13
C ASN A 390 16.50 14.64 16.94
N ALA A 391 15.37 14.44 16.25
CA ALA A 391 15.28 13.61 15.06
C ALA A 391 16.06 14.23 13.89
N LEU A 392 15.95 15.55 13.68
CA LEU A 392 16.74 16.28 12.68
C LEU A 392 18.23 16.19 12.98
N LEU A 393 18.64 16.39 14.23
CA LEU A 393 20.04 16.27 14.66
C LEU A 393 20.58 14.82 14.59
N GLY A 394 19.70 13.82 14.46
CA GLY A 394 20.08 12.42 14.45
C GLY A 394 20.56 11.90 15.81
N THR A 395 20.27 12.62 16.90
CA THR A 395 20.71 12.28 18.26
C THR A 395 19.95 11.12 18.88
N ILE A 396 18.79 10.75 18.31
CA ILE A 396 17.92 9.67 18.80
C ILE A 396 18.28 8.30 18.20
N CYS A 397 18.89 8.29 17.01
CA CYS A 397 19.22 7.05 16.30
C CYS A 397 20.54 6.48 16.81
N SER A 398 20.63 5.14 16.79
CA SER A 398 21.89 4.49 17.13
C SER A 398 23.03 4.97 16.23
N SER A 399 24.20 5.22 16.82
CA SER A 399 25.43 5.57 16.09
C SER A 399 25.94 4.46 15.16
N THR A 400 25.20 3.36 15.06
CA THR A 400 25.48 2.24 14.18
C THR A 400 25.14 2.56 12.72
N ARG A 401 25.68 1.76 11.79
CA ARG A 401 25.34 1.87 10.37
C ARG A 401 23.84 1.65 10.10
N SER A 402 23.15 0.83 10.90
CA SER A 402 21.71 0.61 10.77
C SER A 402 20.91 1.83 11.23
N GLY A 403 21.32 2.47 12.33
CA GLY A 403 20.67 3.68 12.83
C GLY A 403 20.81 4.84 11.87
N LYS A 404 21.99 5.06 11.30
CA LYS A 404 22.18 6.06 10.23
C LYS A 404 21.32 5.79 9.00
N ALA A 405 21.21 4.53 8.56
CA ALA A 405 20.36 4.17 7.43
C ALA A 405 18.86 4.35 7.74
N ALA A 406 18.43 4.06 8.96
CA ALA A 406 17.06 4.31 9.42
C ALA A 406 16.76 5.81 9.47
N TRP A 407 17.70 6.62 9.99
CA TRP A 407 17.61 8.07 10.02
C TRP A 407 17.46 8.68 8.62
N GLU A 408 18.37 8.37 7.68
CA GLU A 408 18.33 8.88 6.30
C GLU A 408 17.05 8.49 5.56
N LYS A 409 16.47 7.32 5.90
CA LYS A 409 15.25 6.82 5.28
C LYS A 409 13.97 7.48 5.82
N HIS A 410 13.91 7.78 7.11
CA HIS A 410 12.67 8.16 7.78
C HIS A 410 12.54 9.66 8.07
N VAL A 411 13.64 10.38 8.35
CA VAL A 411 13.59 11.84 8.57
C VAL A 411 13.02 12.64 7.39
N PRO A 412 13.24 12.27 6.10
CA PRO A 412 12.67 13.02 4.99
C PRO A 412 11.15 13.20 5.04
N SER A 413 10.39 12.34 5.74
CA SER A 413 8.93 12.52 5.85
C SER A 413 8.51 13.69 6.76
N LEU A 414 9.40 14.16 7.64
CA LEU A 414 9.15 15.32 8.51
C LEU A 414 9.48 16.65 7.82
N LEU A 415 10.37 16.63 6.82
CA LEU A 415 10.88 17.84 6.18
C LEU A 415 9.80 18.74 5.53
N PRO A 416 8.78 18.19 4.82
CA PRO A 416 7.68 18.98 4.24
C PRO A 416 6.92 19.88 5.22
N PHE A 417 7.00 19.59 6.52
CA PHE A 417 6.30 20.37 7.54
C PHE A 417 7.15 21.47 8.16
N ILE A 418 8.47 21.46 7.94
CA ILE A 418 9.40 22.40 8.56
C ILE A 418 9.14 23.86 8.17
N PRO A 419 8.92 24.22 6.89
CA PRO A 419 8.67 25.62 6.51
C PRO A 419 7.48 26.22 7.26
N LYS A 420 6.36 25.49 7.24
CA LYS A 420 5.14 25.90 7.94
C LYS A 420 5.31 25.89 9.46
N LEU A 421 5.94 24.85 10.03
CA LEU A 421 6.18 24.76 11.47
C LEU A 421 7.03 25.93 11.97
N ALA A 422 8.12 26.26 11.26
CA ALA A 422 9.01 27.36 11.60
C ALA A 422 8.31 28.73 11.54
N SER A 423 7.27 28.89 10.70
CA SER A 423 6.49 30.12 10.62
C SER A 423 5.48 30.32 11.76
N GLU A 424 5.06 29.24 12.42
CA GLU A 424 3.95 29.26 13.38
C GLU A 424 4.38 29.12 14.85
N VAL A 425 5.60 28.61 15.11
CA VAL A 425 6.10 28.42 16.48
C VAL A 425 6.72 29.70 17.06
N GLU A 426 6.80 29.77 18.40
CA GLU A 426 7.48 30.86 19.09
C GLU A 426 8.97 30.97 18.69
N THR A 427 9.53 32.17 18.77
CA THR A 427 10.90 32.49 18.31
C THR A 427 11.98 31.54 18.86
N ARG A 428 11.83 31.07 20.10
CA ARG A 428 12.77 30.11 20.72
C ARG A 428 12.75 28.75 20.01
N TRP A 429 11.57 28.25 19.64
CA TRP A 429 11.45 26.98 18.92
C TRP A 429 11.78 27.15 17.44
N GLN A 430 11.46 28.30 16.86
CA GLN A 430 11.85 28.64 15.49
C GLN A 430 13.37 28.54 15.30
N SER A 431 14.17 29.15 16.19
CA SER A 431 15.63 29.09 16.09
C SER A 431 16.16 27.66 16.22
N ARG A 432 15.67 26.88 17.19
CA ARG A 432 16.09 25.48 17.41
C ARG A 432 15.78 24.57 16.22
N ILE A 433 14.60 24.71 15.63
CA ILE A 433 14.17 23.91 14.47
C ILE A 433 14.98 24.28 13.24
N LEU A 434 15.16 25.58 12.97
CA LEU A 434 15.96 26.03 11.83
C LEU A 434 17.44 25.68 12.00
N GLU A 435 17.97 25.76 13.21
CA GLU A 435 19.34 25.35 13.51
C GLU A 435 19.53 23.84 13.31
N SER A 436 18.65 23.01 13.89
CA SER A 436 18.72 21.55 13.71
C SER A 436 18.57 21.16 12.24
N PHE A 437 17.61 21.74 11.51
CA PHE A 437 17.47 21.54 10.06
C PHE A 437 18.73 21.95 9.29
N THR A 438 19.35 23.09 9.65
CA THR A 438 20.59 23.57 9.01
C THR A 438 21.74 22.61 9.26
N GLN A 439 21.87 22.09 10.48
CA GLN A 439 22.88 21.10 10.83
C GLN A 439 22.65 19.79 10.06
N THR A 440 21.40 19.33 9.93
CA THR A 440 21.04 18.19 9.08
C THR A 440 21.46 18.41 7.64
N PHE A 441 21.12 19.56 7.06
CA PHE A 441 21.48 19.91 5.69
C PHE A 441 22.99 19.90 5.49
N LYS A 442 23.78 20.49 6.41
CA LYS A 442 25.25 20.51 6.31
C LYS A 442 25.87 19.12 6.48
N GLY A 443 25.38 18.33 7.44
CA GLY A 443 25.99 17.06 7.85
C GLY A 443 25.58 15.83 7.03
N CYS A 444 24.45 15.88 6.32
CA CYS A 444 24.00 14.74 5.52
C CYS A 444 24.85 14.50 4.27
N ASN A 445 24.89 13.25 3.81
CA ASN A 445 25.63 12.87 2.60
C ASN A 445 25.09 13.68 1.40
N PRO A 446 25.94 14.39 0.64
CA PRO A 446 25.55 15.17 -0.55
C PRO A 446 24.68 14.41 -1.55
N GLU A 447 24.91 13.10 -1.67
CA GLU A 447 24.21 12.23 -2.62
C GLU A 447 22.94 11.58 -2.03
N SER A 448 22.62 11.84 -0.76
CA SER A 448 21.46 11.23 -0.09
C SER A 448 20.13 11.84 -0.54
N SER A 449 19.07 11.04 -0.50
CA SER A 449 17.69 11.53 -0.65
C SER A 449 17.33 12.58 0.40
N LEU A 450 17.95 12.52 1.58
CA LEU A 450 17.77 13.52 2.64
C LEU A 450 18.32 14.88 2.21
N LYS A 451 19.49 14.94 1.57
CA LYS A 451 20.07 16.20 1.05
C LYS A 451 19.13 16.85 0.02
N LEU A 452 18.61 16.05 -0.91
CA LEU A 452 17.67 16.54 -1.93
C LEU A 452 16.35 17.03 -1.32
N ALA A 453 15.84 16.32 -0.31
CA ALA A 453 14.65 16.77 0.42
C ALA A 453 14.90 18.07 1.19
N CYS A 454 16.08 18.26 1.81
CA CYS A 454 16.47 19.53 2.41
C CYS A 454 16.53 20.66 1.37
N LEU A 455 17.09 20.42 0.18
CA LEU A 455 17.15 21.44 -0.89
C LEU A 455 15.76 21.89 -1.33
N SER A 456 14.81 20.95 -1.48
CA SER A 456 13.41 21.26 -1.79
C SER A 456 12.77 22.15 -0.71
N MET A 457 13.04 21.89 0.57
CA MET A 457 12.52 22.71 1.67
C MET A 457 13.21 24.07 1.78
N ILE A 458 14.52 24.13 1.51
CA ILE A 458 15.27 25.38 1.43
C ILE A 458 14.68 26.26 0.33
N GLU A 459 14.38 25.68 -0.84
CA GLU A 459 13.71 26.38 -1.93
C GLU A 459 12.37 26.97 -1.50
N GLU A 460 11.51 26.18 -0.85
CA GLU A 460 10.20 26.64 -0.33
C GLU A 460 10.34 27.78 0.69
N MET A 461 11.34 27.72 1.58
CA MET A 461 11.59 28.75 2.59
C MET A 461 12.29 30.01 2.06
N LEU A 462 13.04 29.91 0.96
CA LEU A 462 13.69 31.04 0.30
C LEU A 462 12.73 31.74 -0.68
N ILE A 463 11.88 30.98 -1.37
CA ILE A 463 10.99 31.45 -2.43
C ILE A 463 9.55 30.97 -2.14
N PRO A 464 8.86 31.54 -1.13
CA PRO A 464 7.50 31.15 -0.81
C PRO A 464 6.54 31.49 -1.96
N ASN A 465 5.69 30.53 -2.34
CA ASN A 465 4.59 30.64 -3.34
C ASN A 465 4.96 30.89 -4.81
N GLY A 466 6.24 30.98 -5.20
CA GLY A 466 6.63 31.10 -6.61
C GLY A 466 6.12 32.36 -7.35
N ASP A 467 5.50 33.30 -6.64
CA ASP A 467 4.98 34.55 -7.18
C ASP A 467 6.04 35.68 -7.06
N THR A 468 6.04 36.57 -8.06
CA THR A 468 7.00 37.68 -8.27
C THR A 468 7.01 38.78 -7.20
N HIS A 469 6.24 38.64 -6.12
CA HIS A 469 6.11 39.63 -5.05
C HIS A 469 6.57 39.05 -3.71
N TYR A 470 7.88 38.80 -3.61
CA TYR A 470 8.54 38.57 -2.33
C TYR A 470 8.35 39.80 -1.44
N THR A 471 7.55 39.69 -0.38
CA THR A 471 7.52 40.69 0.69
C THR A 471 8.50 40.27 1.77
N GLU A 472 9.57 41.05 1.97
CA GLU A 472 10.53 40.91 3.08
C GLU A 472 9.81 41.07 4.43
N THR A 473 9.21 39.99 4.93
CA THR A 473 8.60 39.93 6.27
C THR A 473 9.31 38.95 7.19
N SER A 474 10.47 38.42 6.77
CA SER A 474 11.28 37.51 7.59
C SER A 474 11.99 38.24 8.72
N GLY A 475 11.87 37.72 9.95
CA GLY A 475 12.64 38.21 11.10
C GLY A 475 14.14 37.95 10.92
N THR A 476 14.99 38.74 11.59
CA THR A 476 16.47 38.67 11.48
C THR A 476 17.03 37.26 11.69
N VAL A 477 16.47 36.50 12.63
CA VAL A 477 16.86 35.11 12.92
C VAL A 477 16.72 34.20 11.70
N VAL A 478 15.68 34.37 10.89
CA VAL A 478 15.44 33.53 9.69
C VAL A 478 16.44 33.87 8.58
N LEU A 479 16.79 35.16 8.44
CA LEU A 479 17.76 35.63 7.45
C LEU A 479 19.16 35.04 7.69
N ASP A 480 19.56 34.85 8.95
CA ASP A 480 20.84 34.24 9.29
C ASP A 480 20.94 32.79 8.76
N PHE A 481 19.88 31.99 8.89
CA PHE A 481 19.85 30.63 8.35
C PHE A 481 19.77 30.61 6.82
N GLN A 482 18.98 31.49 6.22
CA GLN A 482 18.89 31.63 4.76
C GLN A 482 20.25 31.98 4.14
N THR A 483 20.98 32.90 4.77
CA THR A 483 22.37 33.26 4.39
C THR A 483 23.26 32.02 4.35
N VAL A 484 23.19 31.21 5.41
CA VAL A 484 23.96 29.97 5.51
C VAL A 484 23.60 29.00 4.38
N TRP A 485 22.32 28.81 4.09
CA TRP A 485 21.90 27.87 3.04
C TRP A 485 22.35 28.29 1.65
N ILE A 486 22.18 29.57 1.28
CA ILE A 486 22.58 30.11 -0.02
C ILE A 486 24.09 29.93 -0.24
N ARG A 487 24.91 30.24 0.77
CA ARG A 487 26.38 30.16 0.68
C ARG A 487 26.91 28.73 0.59
N GLU A 488 26.15 27.74 1.04
CA GLU A 488 26.53 26.33 0.97
C GLU A 488 26.25 25.70 -0.42
N LEU A 489 25.38 26.30 -1.25
CA LEU A 489 25.01 25.74 -2.56
C LEU A 489 26.21 25.59 -3.52
N PRO A 490 27.09 26.60 -3.70
CA PRO A 490 28.27 26.44 -4.56
C PRO A 490 29.24 25.36 -4.06
N SER A 491 29.47 25.31 -2.74
CA SER A 491 30.31 24.28 -2.11
C SER A 491 29.73 22.88 -2.31
N LEU A 492 28.41 22.75 -2.29
CA LEU A 492 27.73 21.49 -2.57
C LEU A 492 27.93 21.03 -4.01
N LEU A 493 27.92 21.94 -5.00
CA LEU A 493 28.24 21.61 -6.40
C LEU A 493 29.66 21.06 -6.55
N MET A 494 30.62 21.67 -5.84
CA MET A 494 32.00 21.19 -5.80
C MET A 494 32.09 19.77 -5.25
N LEU A 495 31.36 19.49 -4.17
CA LEU A 495 31.38 18.20 -3.49
C LEU A 495 30.67 17.09 -4.27
N LEU A 496 29.60 17.41 -4.99
CA LEU A 496 28.89 16.45 -5.86
C LEU A 496 29.72 16.03 -7.07
N GLY A 497 30.55 16.94 -7.59
CA GLY A 497 31.44 16.66 -8.71
C GLY A 497 30.69 16.21 -9.96
N ASP A 498 31.24 15.20 -10.64
CA ASP A 498 30.74 14.58 -11.87
C ASP A 498 30.03 13.23 -11.65
N ARG A 499 29.98 12.75 -10.41
CA ARG A 499 29.47 11.41 -10.08
C ARG A 499 27.94 11.29 -10.15
N GLN A 500 27.23 12.37 -9.85
CA GLN A 500 25.77 12.41 -9.75
C GLN A 500 25.20 13.67 -10.44
N PRO A 501 25.15 13.70 -11.79
CA PRO A 501 24.68 14.87 -12.53
C PRO A 501 23.28 15.34 -12.15
N SER A 502 22.37 14.42 -11.81
CA SER A 502 21.00 14.75 -11.39
C SER A 502 20.95 15.60 -10.13
N SER A 503 21.82 15.34 -9.14
CA SER A 503 21.87 16.12 -7.90
C SER A 503 22.46 17.50 -8.15
N SER A 504 23.52 17.59 -8.98
CA SER A 504 24.09 18.88 -9.40
C SER A 504 23.05 19.71 -10.16
N GLN A 505 22.22 19.07 -11.00
CA GLN A 505 21.12 19.72 -11.70
C GLN A 505 20.10 20.35 -10.75
N VAL A 506 19.74 19.68 -9.65
CA VAL A 506 18.81 20.23 -8.64
C VAL A 506 19.39 21.49 -7.99
N VAL A 507 20.68 21.45 -7.60
CA VAL A 507 21.35 22.60 -6.98
C VAL A 507 21.45 23.78 -7.96
N LEU A 508 21.80 23.50 -9.22
CA LEU A 508 21.84 24.53 -10.28
C LEU A 508 20.46 25.13 -10.57
N ARG A 509 19.39 24.34 -10.55
CA ARG A 509 18.01 24.86 -10.70
C ARG A 509 17.63 25.76 -9.54
N LEU A 510 18.01 25.41 -8.31
CA LEU A 510 17.78 26.27 -7.14
C LEU A 510 18.56 27.59 -7.26
N LEU A 511 19.85 27.54 -7.63
CA LEU A 511 20.64 28.75 -7.88
C LEU A 511 20.03 29.62 -9.00
N LEU A 512 19.57 29.01 -10.08
CA LEU A 512 18.90 29.72 -11.16
C LEU A 512 17.63 30.41 -10.67
N ARG A 513 16.80 29.71 -9.89
CA ARG A 513 15.60 30.29 -9.28
C ARG A 513 15.94 31.42 -8.32
N LEU A 514 16.96 31.28 -7.48
CA LEU A 514 17.40 32.38 -6.61
C LEU A 514 17.79 33.63 -7.40
N GLY A 515 18.49 33.48 -8.53
CA GLY A 515 18.80 34.59 -9.44
C GLY A 515 17.57 35.19 -10.14
N GLN A 516 16.53 34.39 -10.41
CA GLN A 516 15.27 34.86 -11.01
C GLN A 516 14.42 35.66 -10.03
N PHE A 517 14.44 35.29 -8.75
CA PHE A 517 13.63 35.89 -7.70
C PHE A 517 14.37 36.98 -6.90
N SER A 518 15.67 37.20 -7.14
CA SER A 518 16.44 38.29 -6.56
C SER A 518 16.04 39.65 -7.16
N GLY A 519 14.97 40.25 -6.63
CA GLY A 519 14.60 41.63 -6.95
C GLY A 519 15.75 42.60 -6.62
N SER A 520 15.88 43.68 -7.40
CA SER A 520 16.94 44.68 -7.20
C SER A 520 16.96 45.21 -5.76
N ASN A 521 18.12 45.18 -5.10
CA ASN A 521 18.35 45.62 -3.71
C ASN A 521 17.65 44.82 -2.60
N SER A 522 17.21 43.58 -2.86
CA SER A 522 16.71 42.66 -1.81
C SER A 522 17.84 41.95 -1.05
N PHE A 523 17.55 41.37 0.12
CA PHE A 523 18.48 40.48 0.84
C PHE A 523 18.98 39.32 -0.04
N LEU A 524 18.06 38.65 -0.75
CA LEU A 524 18.39 37.52 -1.63
C LEU A 524 19.30 37.94 -2.78
N PHE A 525 19.17 39.18 -3.28
CA PHE A 525 20.07 39.71 -4.30
C PHE A 525 21.52 39.76 -3.81
N TRP A 526 21.78 40.35 -2.65
CA TRP A 526 23.14 40.45 -2.12
C TRP A 526 23.76 39.09 -1.80
N GLU A 527 22.98 38.17 -1.23
CA GLU A 527 23.47 36.82 -0.96
C GLU A 527 23.69 36.01 -2.22
N TYR A 528 22.86 36.19 -3.25
CA TYR A 528 23.09 35.60 -4.56
C TYR A 528 24.40 36.13 -5.17
N GLU A 529 24.60 37.46 -5.24
CA GLU A 529 25.84 38.07 -5.75
C GLU A 529 27.09 37.52 -5.02
N ASN A 530 27.01 37.28 -3.70
CA ASN A 530 28.11 36.70 -2.93
C ASN A 530 28.45 35.26 -3.32
N THR A 531 27.52 34.50 -3.91
CA THR A 531 27.80 33.12 -4.36
C THR A 531 28.85 33.07 -5.48
N GLN A 532 29.08 34.16 -6.21
CA GLN A 532 30.05 34.23 -7.31
C GLN A 532 31.46 33.80 -6.90
N PHE A 533 31.88 34.14 -5.67
CA PHE A 533 33.22 33.84 -5.19
C PHE A 533 33.44 32.32 -5.07
N ALA A 534 32.50 31.62 -4.43
CA ALA A 534 32.56 30.17 -4.29
C ALA A 534 32.26 29.43 -5.61
N LEU A 535 31.38 29.99 -6.46
CA LEU A 535 31.11 29.43 -7.79
C LEU A 535 32.32 29.49 -8.72
N SER A 536 33.28 30.39 -8.48
CA SER A 536 34.49 30.46 -9.31
C SER A 536 35.27 29.13 -9.30
N GLU A 537 35.30 28.41 -8.17
CA GLU A 537 35.99 27.11 -8.06
C GLU A 537 35.28 25.98 -8.84
N PHE A 538 33.96 26.09 -9.02
CA PHE A 538 33.16 25.12 -9.79
C PHE A 538 33.53 25.06 -11.26
N TYR A 539 34.00 26.17 -11.82
CA TYR A 539 34.47 26.27 -13.19
C TYR A 539 35.95 25.87 -13.29
N SER A 540 36.85 26.64 -12.67
CA SER A 540 38.29 26.34 -12.62
C SER A 540 39.01 27.11 -11.52
N THR A 541 40.16 26.58 -11.10
CA THR A 541 41.12 27.28 -10.24
C THR A 541 42.49 27.32 -10.91
N CYS A 542 43.30 28.33 -10.55
CA CYS A 542 44.62 28.54 -11.11
C CYS A 542 45.63 28.66 -9.96
N GLU A 543 46.43 27.63 -9.76
CA GLU A 543 47.46 27.60 -8.71
C GLU A 543 48.82 27.40 -9.37
N GLU A 544 49.77 28.28 -9.04
CA GLU A 544 51.17 28.21 -9.50
C GLU A 544 51.33 28.10 -11.04
N GLY A 545 50.40 28.67 -11.80
CA GLY A 545 50.39 28.64 -13.27
C GLY A 545 49.75 27.39 -13.89
N ASN A 546 49.34 26.41 -13.08
CA ASN A 546 48.57 25.25 -13.52
C ASN A 546 47.07 25.55 -13.43
N ILE A 547 46.31 25.11 -14.44
CA ILE A 547 44.85 25.24 -14.50
C ILE A 547 44.22 23.93 -14.04
N TYR A 548 43.37 24.00 -13.03
CA TYR A 548 42.57 22.88 -12.55
C TYR A 548 41.10 23.12 -12.92
N TYR A 549 40.58 22.33 -13.84
CA TYR A 549 39.17 22.41 -14.24
C TYR A 549 38.28 21.78 -13.17
N GLY A 550 37.29 22.54 -12.72
CA GLY A 550 36.27 22.11 -11.77
C GLY A 550 35.22 21.19 -12.40
N PRO A 551 34.21 20.77 -11.61
CA PRO A 551 33.20 19.81 -12.05
C PRO A 551 32.41 20.22 -13.29
N PHE A 552 32.24 21.52 -13.55
CA PHE A 552 31.55 22.06 -14.72
C PHE A 552 31.94 21.35 -16.04
N MET A 553 33.25 21.17 -16.28
CA MET A 553 33.77 20.61 -17.54
C MET A 553 33.43 19.13 -17.75
N ARG A 554 33.09 18.40 -16.68
CA ARG A 554 32.81 16.96 -16.70
C ARG A 554 31.31 16.65 -16.60
N LEU A 555 30.48 17.62 -16.26
CA LEU A 555 29.03 17.46 -16.17
C LEU A 555 28.37 17.39 -17.56
N PRO A 556 27.18 16.75 -17.69
CA PRO A 556 26.41 16.74 -18.93
C PRO A 556 26.00 18.14 -19.40
N ARG A 557 25.73 18.29 -20.71
CA ARG A 557 25.33 19.57 -21.33
C ARG A 557 24.20 20.28 -20.58
N ASP A 558 23.14 19.56 -20.21
CA ASP A 558 21.99 20.17 -19.51
C ASP A 558 22.41 20.87 -18.20
N CYS A 559 23.40 20.32 -17.47
CA CYS A 559 23.93 20.94 -16.27
C CYS A 559 24.84 22.13 -16.60
N GLN A 560 25.66 22.02 -17.64
CA GLN A 560 26.50 23.14 -18.10
C GLN A 560 25.65 24.33 -18.55
N GLU A 561 24.59 24.10 -19.31
CA GLU A 561 23.64 25.11 -19.75
C GLU A 561 22.96 25.79 -18.57
N LEU A 562 22.45 25.03 -17.58
CA LEU A 562 21.87 25.61 -16.37
C LEU A 562 22.88 26.46 -15.58
N SER A 563 24.13 26.00 -15.48
CA SER A 563 25.19 26.77 -14.82
C SER A 563 25.47 28.09 -15.52
N ILE A 564 25.52 28.10 -16.84
CA ILE A 564 25.69 29.33 -17.64
C ILE A 564 24.47 30.25 -17.47
N CYS A 565 23.25 29.69 -17.46
CA CYS A 565 22.03 30.46 -17.20
C CYS A 565 22.04 31.16 -15.83
N CYS A 566 22.66 30.57 -14.81
CA CYS A 566 22.82 31.23 -13.51
C CYS A 566 23.65 32.52 -13.63
N LEU A 567 24.69 32.53 -14.47
CA LEU A 567 25.56 33.70 -14.64
C LEU A 567 24.83 34.93 -15.17
N TYR A 568 23.74 34.75 -15.91
CA TYR A 568 22.94 35.83 -16.49
C TYR A 568 22.32 36.75 -15.42
N TYR A 569 21.99 36.20 -14.25
CA TYR A 569 21.29 36.93 -13.20
C TYR A 569 22.21 37.70 -12.25
N PHE A 570 23.52 37.60 -12.44
CA PHE A 570 24.46 38.44 -11.71
C PHE A 570 24.46 39.87 -12.24
N SER A 571 24.45 40.85 -11.33
CA SER A 571 24.48 42.26 -11.72
C SER A 571 25.80 42.66 -12.39
N ASN A 572 26.90 42.10 -11.89
CA ASN A 572 28.23 42.20 -12.48
C ASN A 572 29.03 40.95 -12.15
N LEU A 573 29.72 40.38 -13.14
CA LEU A 573 30.58 39.21 -12.93
C LEU A 573 31.93 39.67 -12.36
N SER A 574 32.29 39.15 -11.18
CA SER A 574 33.61 39.39 -10.61
C SER A 574 34.74 38.96 -11.55
N ALA A 575 35.87 39.67 -11.51
CA ALA A 575 37.04 39.32 -12.34
C ALA A 575 37.53 37.89 -12.09
N LEU A 576 37.38 37.38 -10.86
CA LEU A 576 37.71 36.01 -10.48
C LEU A 576 36.81 35.00 -11.21
N LEU A 577 35.49 35.19 -11.14
CA LEU A 577 34.52 34.31 -11.79
C LEU A 577 34.67 34.36 -13.32
N LEU A 578 34.81 35.56 -13.89
CA LEU A 578 35.00 35.73 -15.33
C LEU A 578 36.28 35.02 -15.83
N LYS A 579 37.40 35.18 -15.11
CA LYS A 579 38.65 34.48 -15.43
C LYS A 579 38.45 32.96 -15.37
N SER A 580 37.77 32.47 -14.34
CA SER A 580 37.53 31.05 -14.15
C SER A 580 36.66 30.43 -15.27
N VAL A 581 35.59 31.11 -15.68
CA VAL A 581 34.75 30.68 -16.80
C VAL A 581 35.52 30.76 -18.12
N ALA A 582 36.29 31.84 -18.35
CA ALA A 582 37.08 32.00 -19.56
C ALA A 582 38.13 30.88 -19.75
N LEU A 583 38.78 30.44 -18.67
CA LEU A 583 39.72 29.32 -18.71
C LEU A 583 39.04 28.02 -19.16
N CYS A 584 37.79 27.78 -18.75
CA CYS A 584 37.01 26.62 -19.21
C CYS A 584 36.76 26.66 -20.72
N CYS A 585 36.43 27.84 -21.28
CA CYS A 585 36.24 28.03 -22.71
C CYS A 585 37.53 27.85 -23.54
N LEU A 586 38.70 28.07 -22.91
CA LEU A 586 40.02 27.90 -23.52
C LEU A 586 40.61 26.50 -23.28
N CYS A 587 39.84 25.58 -22.70
CA CYS A 587 40.31 24.24 -22.40
C CYS A 587 40.62 23.46 -23.69
N PRO A 588 41.84 22.90 -23.85
CA PRO A 588 42.24 22.19 -25.06
C PRO A 588 41.67 20.76 -25.19
N LEU A 589 40.85 20.32 -24.22
CA LEU A 589 40.29 18.96 -24.14
C LEU A 589 38.86 18.85 -24.68
N TYR A 590 38.39 19.83 -25.47
CA TYR A 590 37.14 19.78 -26.24
C TYR A 590 37.35 20.23 -27.67
#